data_AF-A0A9Q7ANT1-F1
#
_entry.id   AF-A0A9Q7ANT1-F1
#
_cell.length_a   1.000
_cell.length_b   1.000
_cell.length_c   1.000
_cell.angle_alpha   90.00
_cell.angle_beta   90.00
_cell.angle_gamma   90.00
#
_symmetry.space_group_name_H-M   'P 1'
#
loop_
_entity.id
_entity.type
_entity.pdbx_description
1 polymer ?
#
loop_
_entity_poly.entity_id
_entity_poly.type
_entity_poly.pdbx_seq_one_letter_code
_entity_poly.pdbx_strand_id
1 'polypeptide(L)'
;MARNRRFNWILLFMALVVLAAMATVLFVTHPSEERTSSFWVTLAFLSLAVVVTFAAAALQNSLDLDGKNLPLPLFMGLTSIVVVYDLFVAATPLLLWKGLGLSPTTYVLTHIVGLALFLVLGGSALMASLASTERAERGQGGSTAFARRADEARELSRRAASCGDDALARAWEKAAEGLLYADPMGTEGSASLEGSLDQTLTDALALDLGGEGARKTSRLLAQTLSENLLRRRALLLREK
;
A
#
# COMPACT_ATOMS: atom_id res chain seq x y z
N MET A 1 -6.47 15.83 -1.32
CA MET A 1 -6.73 14.40 -1.06
C MET A 1 -8.17 14.00 -1.35
N ALA A 2 -9.20 14.58 -0.71
CA ALA A 2 -10.61 14.24 -0.99
C ALA A 2 -11.07 14.41 -2.46
N ARG A 3 -10.43 15.29 -3.24
CA ARG A 3 -10.79 15.57 -4.63
C ARG A 3 -10.57 14.38 -5.58
N ASN A 4 -9.46 13.66 -5.46
CA ASN A 4 -9.14 12.52 -6.34
C ASN A 4 -10.03 11.30 -6.00
N ARG A 5 -10.28 11.05 -4.71
CA ARG A 5 -11.24 10.04 -4.26
C ARG A 5 -12.64 10.28 -4.83
N ARG A 6 -13.15 11.51 -4.68
CA ARG A 6 -14.46 11.89 -5.24
C ARG A 6 -14.50 11.72 -6.76
N PHE A 7 -13.42 12.09 -7.45
CA PHE A 7 -13.33 11.93 -8.90
C PHE A 7 -13.34 10.46 -9.35
N ASN A 8 -12.58 9.58 -8.71
CA ASN A 8 -12.57 8.14 -8.99
C ASN A 8 -13.96 7.53 -8.78
N TRP A 9 -14.64 7.89 -7.69
CA TRP A 9 -16.01 7.46 -7.42
C TRP A 9 -17.00 7.95 -8.45
N ILE A 10 -16.92 9.24 -8.84
CA ILE A 10 -17.77 9.81 -9.89
C ILE A 10 -17.55 9.06 -11.21
N LEU A 11 -16.30 8.76 -11.56
CA LEU A 11 -15.98 8.01 -12.77
C LEU A 11 -16.55 6.59 -12.76
N LEU A 12 -16.35 5.82 -11.68
CA LEU A 12 -16.89 4.46 -11.57
C LEU A 12 -18.42 4.45 -11.56
N PHE A 13 -19.03 5.40 -10.84
CA PHE A 13 -20.48 5.54 -10.82
C PHE A 13 -21.02 5.89 -12.21
N MET A 14 -20.37 6.81 -12.91
CA MET A 14 -20.76 7.18 -14.27
C MET A 14 -20.59 6.01 -15.24
N ALA A 15 -19.49 5.26 -15.16
CA ALA A 15 -19.27 4.05 -15.96
C ALA A 15 -20.37 3.00 -15.69
N LEU A 16 -20.68 2.75 -14.42
CA LEU A 16 -21.75 1.84 -14.01
C LEU A 16 -23.11 2.24 -14.60
N VAL A 17 -23.48 3.53 -14.50
CA VAL A 17 -24.73 4.06 -15.06
C VAL A 17 -24.77 3.92 -16.57
N VAL A 18 -23.68 4.25 -17.26
CA VAL A 18 -23.57 4.13 -18.73
C VAL A 18 -23.73 2.69 -19.17
N LEU A 19 -23.04 1.75 -18.53
CA LEU A 19 -23.13 0.32 -18.86
C LEU A 19 -24.53 -0.24 -18.59
N ALA A 20 -25.13 0.08 -17.44
CA ALA A 20 -26.47 -0.35 -17.10
C ALA A 20 -27.51 0.22 -18.07
N ALA A 21 -27.40 1.50 -18.42
CA ALA A 21 -28.26 2.14 -19.41
C ALA A 21 -28.08 1.49 -20.79
N MET A 22 -26.85 1.22 -21.21
CA MET A 22 -26.56 0.58 -22.49
C MET A 22 -27.12 -0.84 -22.57
N ALA A 23 -26.96 -1.65 -21.51
CA ALA A 23 -27.54 -2.99 -21.42
C ALA A 23 -29.07 -2.95 -21.48
N THR A 24 -29.68 -2.00 -20.77
CA THR A 24 -31.14 -1.81 -20.75
C THR A 24 -31.66 -1.39 -22.13
N VAL A 25 -31.03 -0.38 -22.75
CA VAL A 25 -31.40 0.09 -24.10
C VAL A 25 -31.26 -1.04 -25.10
N LEU A 26 -30.13 -1.76 -25.12
CA LEU A 26 -29.92 -2.91 -26.01
C LEU A 26 -31.02 -3.95 -25.86
N PHE A 27 -31.41 -4.29 -24.63
CA PHE A 27 -32.43 -5.28 -24.34
C PHE A 27 -33.84 -4.84 -24.76
N VAL A 28 -34.19 -3.58 -24.53
CA VAL A 28 -35.52 -3.03 -24.84
C VAL A 28 -35.69 -2.77 -26.34
N THR A 29 -34.65 -2.27 -27.02
CA THR A 29 -34.76 -1.89 -28.44
C THR A 29 -34.62 -3.07 -29.40
N HIS A 30 -34.02 -4.20 -28.99
CA HIS A 30 -33.92 -5.38 -29.84
C HIS A 30 -35.15 -6.29 -29.69
N PRO A 31 -35.94 -6.48 -30.77
CA PRO A 31 -37.10 -7.36 -30.75
C PRO A 31 -36.68 -8.79 -30.42
N SER A 32 -37.54 -9.51 -29.70
CA SER A 32 -37.23 -10.84 -29.17
C SER A 32 -36.84 -11.86 -30.23
N GLU A 33 -37.40 -11.71 -31.44
CA GLU A 33 -37.21 -12.62 -32.57
C GLU A 33 -35.83 -12.46 -33.24
N GLU A 34 -35.16 -11.32 -33.07
CA GLU A 34 -33.86 -11.01 -33.67
C GLU A 34 -32.68 -11.20 -32.69
N ARG A 35 -32.95 -11.74 -31.50
CA ARG A 35 -31.93 -11.95 -30.45
C ARG A 35 -31.04 -13.16 -30.78
N THR A 36 -30.04 -12.91 -31.61
CA THR A 36 -29.01 -13.89 -31.98
C THR A 36 -28.09 -14.27 -30.80
N SER A 37 -27.26 -15.31 -30.97
CA SER A 37 -26.26 -15.70 -29.96
C SER A 37 -25.31 -14.54 -29.57
N SER A 38 -24.89 -13.73 -30.55
CA SER A 38 -24.03 -12.55 -30.31
C SER A 38 -24.69 -11.49 -29.43
N PHE A 39 -26.02 -11.33 -29.51
CA PHE A 39 -26.77 -10.45 -28.61
C PHE A 39 -26.63 -10.90 -27.16
N TRP A 40 -26.87 -12.19 -26.89
CA TRP A 40 -26.79 -12.75 -25.53
C TRP A 40 -25.37 -12.70 -24.96
N VAL A 41 -24.36 -12.96 -25.78
CA VAL A 41 -22.95 -12.80 -25.40
C VAL A 41 -22.66 -11.35 -25.00
N THR A 42 -23.08 -10.38 -25.81
CA THR A 42 -22.89 -8.96 -25.52
C THR A 42 -23.56 -8.55 -24.22
N LEU A 43 -24.81 -8.99 -24.02
CA LEU A 43 -25.57 -8.70 -22.81
C LEU A 43 -24.90 -9.32 -21.56
N ALA A 44 -24.39 -10.54 -21.68
CA ALA A 44 -23.66 -11.20 -20.61
C ALA A 44 -22.38 -10.45 -20.23
N PHE A 45 -21.58 -10.02 -21.22
CA PHE A 45 -20.35 -9.25 -20.95
C PHE A 45 -20.63 -7.83 -20.44
N LEU A 46 -21.68 -7.15 -20.91
CA LEU A 46 -22.12 -5.88 -20.33
C LEU A 46 -22.54 -6.04 -18.86
N SER A 47 -23.29 -7.10 -18.56
CA SER A 47 -23.69 -7.42 -17.18
C SER A 47 -22.49 -7.76 -16.30
N LEU A 48 -21.53 -8.52 -16.83
CA LEU A 48 -20.27 -8.82 -16.14
C LEU A 48 -19.47 -7.54 -15.87
N ALA A 49 -19.37 -6.63 -16.84
CA ALA A 49 -18.70 -5.35 -16.67
C ALA A 49 -19.33 -4.55 -15.52
N VAL A 50 -20.66 -4.43 -15.48
CA VAL A 50 -21.40 -3.81 -14.34
C VAL A 50 -20.99 -4.43 -13.00
N VAL A 51 -20.94 -5.76 -12.90
CA VAL A 51 -20.53 -6.46 -11.68
C VAL A 51 -19.08 -6.15 -11.31
N VAL A 52 -18.18 -6.13 -12.30
CA VAL A 52 -16.75 -5.81 -12.11
C VAL A 52 -16.57 -4.36 -11.67
N THR A 53 -17.25 -3.40 -12.29
CA THR A 53 -17.21 -1.98 -11.90
C THR A 53 -17.69 -1.79 -10.47
N PHE A 54 -18.79 -2.47 -10.10
CA PHE A 54 -19.31 -2.44 -8.73
C PHE A 54 -18.32 -3.08 -7.74
N ALA A 55 -17.77 -4.25 -8.06
CA ALA A 55 -16.78 -4.93 -7.23
C ALA A 55 -15.52 -4.08 -7.03
N ALA A 56 -15.06 -3.39 -8.08
CA ALA A 56 -13.92 -2.47 -8.00
C ALA A 56 -14.22 -1.26 -7.10
N ALA A 57 -15.42 -0.68 -7.19
CA ALA A 57 -15.85 0.39 -6.30
C ALA A 57 -15.93 -0.07 -4.83
N ALA A 58 -16.49 -1.25 -4.59
CA ALA A 58 -16.54 -1.85 -3.26
C ALA A 58 -15.14 -2.13 -2.70
N LEU A 59 -14.23 -2.68 -3.53
CA LEU A 59 -12.86 -2.96 -3.14
C LEU A 59 -12.08 -1.68 -2.81
N GLN A 60 -12.29 -0.60 -3.58
CA GLN A 60 -11.73 0.72 -3.28
C GLN A 60 -12.22 1.27 -1.94
N ASN A 61 -13.49 1.04 -1.59
CA ASN A 61 -14.02 1.45 -0.30
C ASN A 61 -13.39 0.65 0.86
N SER A 62 -13.31 -0.67 0.70
CA SER A 62 -12.86 -1.57 1.77
C SER A 62 -11.36 -1.46 2.06
N LEU A 63 -10.55 -1.23 1.02
CA LEU A 63 -9.09 -1.16 1.15
C LEU A 63 -8.56 0.28 1.35
N ASP A 64 -9.46 1.28 1.38
CA ASP A 64 -9.13 2.71 1.43
C ASP A 64 -7.96 3.10 0.52
N LEU A 65 -7.96 2.52 -0.69
CA LEU A 65 -6.86 2.66 -1.67
C LEU A 65 -6.60 4.15 -1.98
N ASP A 66 -7.63 4.98 -1.94
CA ASP A 66 -7.53 6.43 -2.16
C ASP A 66 -7.05 7.22 -0.93
N GLY A 67 -7.22 6.70 0.30
CA GLY A 67 -6.73 7.33 1.54
C GLY A 67 -5.25 7.04 1.81
N LYS A 68 -4.75 5.91 1.32
CA LYS A 68 -3.39 5.40 1.55
C LYS A 68 -2.28 6.01 0.68
N ASN A 69 -2.52 7.14 -0.01
CA ASN A 69 -1.53 7.81 -0.87
C ASN A 69 -0.74 6.81 -1.74
N LEU A 70 -1.48 5.96 -2.45
CA LEU A 70 -0.85 5.04 -3.38
C LEU A 70 -0.03 5.85 -4.40
N PRO A 71 1.29 5.65 -4.51
CA PRO A 71 2.14 6.32 -5.47
C PRO A 71 1.94 5.73 -6.88
N LEU A 72 0.70 5.44 -7.24
CA LEU A 72 0.33 5.02 -8.58
C LEU A 72 -0.10 6.28 -9.35
N PRO A 73 0.49 6.54 -10.53
CA PRO A 73 -0.01 7.61 -11.38
C PRO A 73 -1.51 7.39 -11.63
N LEU A 74 -2.29 8.47 -11.66
CA LEU A 74 -3.76 8.48 -11.83
C LEU A 74 -4.27 7.56 -12.97
N PHE A 75 -3.42 7.27 -13.96
CA PHE A 75 -3.73 6.44 -15.13
C PHE A 75 -3.40 4.94 -14.98
N MET A 76 -2.70 4.52 -13.91
CA MET A 76 -2.42 3.10 -13.59
C MET A 76 -3.15 2.63 -12.32
N GLY A 77 -4.21 3.32 -11.92
CA GLY A 77 -5.06 2.89 -10.81
C GLY A 77 -6.03 1.79 -11.23
N LEU A 78 -6.54 1.03 -10.26
CA LEU A 78 -7.62 0.06 -10.47
C LEU A 78 -8.81 0.70 -11.21
N THR A 79 -9.14 1.95 -10.88
CA THR A 79 -10.20 2.74 -11.53
C THR A 79 -10.00 2.89 -13.02
N SER A 80 -8.81 3.30 -13.47
CA SER A 80 -8.56 3.55 -14.89
C SER A 80 -8.61 2.26 -15.69
N ILE A 81 -8.07 1.16 -15.14
CA ILE A 81 -8.09 -0.15 -15.78
C ILE A 81 -9.54 -0.63 -15.96
N VAL A 82 -10.37 -0.49 -14.94
CA VAL A 82 -11.80 -0.84 -14.99
C VAL A 82 -12.55 0.03 -15.99
N VAL A 83 -12.37 1.35 -15.97
CA VAL A 83 -13.03 2.25 -16.93
C VAL A 83 -12.61 1.95 -18.37
N VAL A 84 -11.34 1.62 -18.61
CA VAL A 84 -10.86 1.25 -19.95
C VAL A 84 -11.46 -0.10 -20.39
N TYR A 85 -11.62 -1.06 -19.47
CA TYR A 85 -12.35 -2.30 -19.75
C TYR A 85 -13.82 -2.04 -20.09
N ASP A 86 -14.49 -1.18 -19.32
CA ASP A 86 -15.89 -0.81 -19.53
C ASP A 86 -16.08 -0.16 -20.91
N LEU A 87 -15.15 0.73 -21.30
CA LEU A 87 -15.12 1.31 -22.64
C LEU A 87 -14.88 0.26 -23.73
N PHE A 88 -13.98 -0.71 -23.50
CA PHE A 88 -13.76 -1.82 -24.42
C PHE A 88 -15.06 -2.62 -24.62
N VAL A 89 -15.73 -3.04 -23.54
CA VAL A 89 -16.98 -3.81 -23.61
C VAL A 89 -18.10 -3.00 -24.28
N ALA A 90 -18.18 -1.68 -24.02
CA ALA A 90 -19.17 -0.82 -24.66
C ALA A 90 -18.89 -0.57 -26.15
N ALA A 91 -17.63 -0.42 -26.55
CA ALA A 91 -17.25 -0.17 -27.93
C ALA A 91 -17.34 -1.41 -28.82
N THR A 92 -17.09 -2.59 -28.24
CA THR A 92 -17.04 -3.87 -28.98
C THR A 92 -18.31 -4.19 -29.78
N PRO A 93 -19.54 -4.05 -29.26
CA PRO A 93 -20.75 -4.28 -30.05
C PRO A 93 -20.96 -3.23 -31.15
N LEU A 94 -20.51 -1.99 -30.95
CA LEU A 94 -20.60 -0.94 -31.97
C LEU A 94 -19.65 -1.20 -33.15
N LEU A 95 -18.41 -1.60 -32.83
CA LEU A 95 -17.34 -1.75 -33.83
C LEU A 95 -17.34 -3.14 -34.48
N LEU A 96 -17.42 -4.19 -33.67
CA LEU A 96 -17.19 -5.56 -34.14
C LEU A 96 -18.46 -6.27 -34.56
N TRP A 97 -19.56 -6.06 -33.83
CA TRP A 97 -20.84 -6.69 -34.14
C TRP A 97 -21.60 -5.92 -35.22
N LYS A 98 -21.79 -4.60 -35.06
CA LYS A 98 -22.48 -3.77 -36.07
C LYS A 98 -21.61 -3.29 -37.22
N GLY A 99 -20.31 -3.11 -37.02
CA GLY A 99 -19.40 -2.56 -38.04
C GLY A 99 -18.75 -3.63 -38.93
N LEU A 100 -18.18 -4.68 -38.35
CA LEU A 100 -17.29 -5.63 -39.06
C LEU A 100 -17.92 -7.00 -39.34
N GLY A 101 -19.10 -7.30 -38.80
CA GLY A 101 -19.80 -8.57 -39.07
C GLY A 101 -18.99 -9.82 -38.69
N LEU A 102 -18.23 -9.76 -37.59
CA LEU A 102 -17.37 -10.87 -37.16
C LEU A 102 -18.17 -12.15 -36.87
N SER A 103 -17.51 -13.30 -37.04
CA SER A 103 -18.08 -14.59 -36.62
C SER A 103 -18.37 -14.58 -35.10
N PRO A 104 -19.42 -15.27 -34.63
CA PRO A 104 -19.74 -15.35 -33.20
C PRO A 104 -18.57 -15.86 -32.35
N THR A 105 -17.80 -16.80 -32.87
CA THR A 105 -16.63 -17.37 -32.19
C THR A 105 -15.52 -16.33 -32.01
N THR A 106 -15.21 -15.57 -33.07
CA THR A 106 -14.22 -14.49 -33.01
C THR A 106 -14.68 -13.40 -32.03
N TYR A 107 -15.98 -13.08 -32.03
CA TYR A 107 -16.56 -12.11 -31.12
C TYR A 107 -16.42 -12.52 -29.65
N VAL A 108 -16.72 -13.78 -29.31
CA VAL A 108 -16.51 -14.31 -27.96
C VAL A 108 -15.03 -14.29 -27.59
N LEU A 109 -14.15 -14.69 -28.51
CA LEU A 109 -12.70 -14.72 -28.26
C LEU A 109 -12.15 -13.33 -27.92
N THR A 110 -12.61 -12.27 -28.59
CA THR A 110 -12.18 -10.90 -28.28
C THR A 110 -12.53 -10.49 -26.85
N HIS A 111 -13.71 -10.88 -26.35
CA HIS A 111 -14.11 -10.59 -24.97
C HIS A 111 -13.31 -11.39 -23.95
N ILE A 112 -13.05 -12.67 -24.21
CA ILE A 112 -12.24 -13.53 -23.32
C ILE A 112 -10.81 -12.99 -23.23
N VAL A 113 -10.18 -12.69 -24.38
CA VAL A 113 -8.81 -12.16 -24.42
C VAL A 113 -8.74 -10.79 -23.78
N GLY A 114 -9.71 -9.91 -24.07
CA GLY A 114 -9.83 -8.61 -23.42
C GLY A 114 -9.90 -8.77 -21.91
N LEU A 115 -10.87 -9.54 -21.40
CA LEU A 115 -11.06 -9.77 -19.97
C LEU A 115 -9.78 -10.33 -19.31
N ALA A 116 -9.12 -11.31 -19.92
CA ALA A 116 -7.89 -11.88 -19.39
C ALA A 116 -6.77 -10.83 -19.28
N LEU A 117 -6.59 -10.00 -20.31
CA LEU A 117 -5.60 -8.93 -20.30
C LEU A 117 -5.87 -7.91 -19.19
N PHE A 118 -7.14 -7.49 -19.04
CA PHE A 118 -7.53 -6.53 -18.01
C PHE A 118 -7.41 -7.11 -16.60
N LEU A 119 -7.71 -8.39 -16.37
CA LEU A 119 -7.52 -9.03 -15.08
C LEU A 119 -6.04 -9.10 -14.68
N VAL A 120 -5.15 -9.42 -15.61
CA VAL A 120 -3.70 -9.46 -15.35
C VAL A 120 -3.16 -8.06 -15.05
N LEU A 121 -3.55 -7.06 -15.83
CA LEU A 121 -3.14 -5.66 -15.62
C LEU A 121 -3.72 -5.10 -14.30
N GLY A 122 -5.02 -5.32 -14.04
CA GLY A 122 -5.69 -4.88 -12.82
C GLY A 122 -5.13 -5.55 -11.58
N GLY A 123 -4.92 -6.86 -11.63
CA GLY A 123 -4.35 -7.64 -10.53
C GLY A 123 -2.90 -7.23 -10.22
N SER A 124 -2.07 -7.04 -11.24
CA SER A 124 -0.69 -6.58 -11.05
C SER A 124 -0.61 -5.16 -10.50
N ALA A 125 -1.47 -4.24 -10.97
CA ALA A 125 -1.57 -2.89 -10.42
C ALA A 125 -2.03 -2.89 -8.96
N LEU A 126 -3.01 -3.74 -8.60
CA LEU A 126 -3.47 -3.89 -7.23
C LEU A 126 -2.38 -4.46 -6.32
N MET A 127 -1.63 -5.47 -6.77
CA MET A 127 -0.53 -6.03 -5.99
C MET A 127 0.62 -5.03 -5.81
N ALA A 128 0.98 -4.30 -6.86
CA ALA A 128 1.99 -3.23 -6.78
C ALA A 128 1.54 -2.13 -5.81
N SER A 129 0.26 -1.76 -5.86
CA SER A 129 -0.39 -0.84 -4.92
C SER A 129 -0.20 -1.30 -3.47
N LEU A 130 -0.66 -2.51 -3.14
CA LEU A 130 -0.60 -3.04 -1.79
C LEU A 130 0.83 -3.14 -1.26
N ALA A 131 1.76 -3.62 -2.08
CA ALA A 131 3.18 -3.71 -1.72
C ALA A 131 3.81 -2.33 -1.46
N SER A 132 3.42 -1.30 -2.22
CA SER A 132 3.91 0.06 -2.02
C SER A 132 3.40 0.69 -0.72
N THR A 133 2.12 0.48 -0.38
CA THR A 133 1.55 0.93 0.89
C THR A 133 2.22 0.24 2.06
N GLU A 134 2.39 -1.08 2.01
CA GLU A 134 3.03 -1.85 3.09
C GLU A 134 4.45 -1.33 3.37
N ARG A 135 5.21 -0.99 2.32
CA ARG A 135 6.53 -0.36 2.45
C ARG A 135 6.46 1.04 3.06
N ALA A 136 5.50 1.86 2.65
CA ALA A 136 5.32 3.21 3.19
C ALA A 136 4.91 3.18 4.68
N GLU A 137 4.00 2.29 5.06
CA GLU A 137 3.57 2.07 6.43
C GLU A 137 4.71 1.55 7.31
N ARG A 138 5.53 0.61 6.81
CA ARG A 138 6.75 0.19 7.51
C ARG A 138 7.75 1.33 7.70
N GLY A 139 7.94 2.18 6.70
CA GLY A 139 8.81 3.36 6.81
C GLY A 139 8.32 4.37 7.84
N GLN A 140 7.03 4.70 7.86
CA GLN A 140 6.44 5.64 8.83
C GLN A 140 6.38 5.07 10.25
N GLY A 141 6.00 3.79 10.39
CA GLY A 141 5.99 3.08 11.67
C GLY A 141 7.37 3.01 12.30
N GLY A 142 8.40 2.74 11.49
CA GLY A 142 9.79 2.79 11.96
C GLY A 142 10.18 4.18 12.46
N SER A 143 9.92 5.25 11.69
CA SER A 143 10.29 6.63 12.09
C SER A 143 9.68 7.05 13.43
N THR A 144 8.39 6.76 13.65
CA THR A 144 7.73 7.07 14.93
C THR A 144 8.24 6.22 16.09
N ALA A 145 8.57 4.95 15.86
CA ALA A 145 9.18 4.08 16.87
C ALA A 145 10.59 4.57 17.27
N PHE A 146 11.41 5.01 16.32
CA PHE A 146 12.73 5.57 16.61
C PHE A 146 12.67 6.88 17.40
N ALA A 147 11.70 7.75 17.10
CA ALA A 147 11.46 8.95 17.88
C ALA A 147 11.11 8.62 19.34
N ARG A 148 10.20 7.65 19.57
CA ARG A 148 9.85 7.19 20.93
C ARG A 148 11.06 6.63 21.68
N ARG A 149 11.86 5.79 21.01
CA ARG A 149 13.09 5.21 21.58
C ARG A 149 14.12 6.28 21.94
N ALA A 150 14.22 7.35 21.15
CA ALA A 150 15.10 8.46 21.48
C ALA A 150 14.64 9.21 22.74
N ASP A 151 13.33 9.36 22.95
CA ASP A 151 12.79 9.94 24.18
C ASP A 151 13.05 9.04 25.40
N GLU A 152 12.96 7.72 25.25
CA GLU A 152 13.35 6.74 26.27
C GLU A 152 14.84 6.82 26.63
N ALA A 153 15.72 6.97 25.64
CA ALA A 153 17.16 7.18 25.86
C ALA A 153 17.46 8.52 26.56
N ARG A 154 16.72 9.60 26.21
CA ARG A 154 16.82 10.89 26.92
C ARG A 154 16.36 10.81 28.37
N GLU A 155 15.36 9.98 28.65
CA GLU A 155 14.94 9.72 30.02
C GLU A 155 16.06 9.04 30.84
N LEU A 156 16.75 8.05 30.26
CA LEU A 156 17.92 7.44 30.88
C LEU A 156 19.07 8.43 31.10
N SER A 157 19.29 9.35 30.15
CA SER A 157 20.24 10.46 30.27
C SER A 157 19.92 11.35 31.49
N ARG A 158 18.64 11.75 31.65
CA ARG A 158 18.18 12.54 32.81
C ARG A 158 18.35 11.81 34.14
N ARG A 159 18.02 10.52 34.19
CA ARG A 159 18.20 9.70 35.39
C ARG A 159 19.67 9.60 35.79
N ALA A 160 20.56 9.33 34.84
CA ALA A 160 21.99 9.27 35.09
C ALA A 160 22.56 10.61 35.61
N ALA A 161 22.11 11.74 35.05
CA ALA A 161 22.48 13.07 35.53
C ALA A 161 21.99 13.32 36.98
N SER A 162 20.76 12.91 37.32
CA SER A 162 20.23 13.02 38.69
C SER A 162 21.02 12.18 39.71
N CYS A 163 21.68 11.11 39.26
CA CYS A 163 22.57 10.28 40.07
C CYS A 163 24.02 10.80 40.13
N GLY A 164 24.32 11.94 39.51
CA GLY A 164 25.66 12.55 39.46
C GLY A 164 26.65 11.87 38.52
N ASP A 165 26.17 11.06 37.56
CA ASP A 165 27.01 10.36 36.58
C ASP A 165 26.94 11.04 35.20
N ASP A 166 27.65 12.16 35.05
CA ASP A 166 27.70 12.95 33.81
C ASP A 166 28.28 12.18 32.62
N ALA A 167 29.11 11.17 32.87
CA ALA A 167 29.67 10.33 31.82
C ALA A 167 28.60 9.40 31.23
N LEU A 168 27.79 8.77 32.10
CA LEU A 168 26.67 7.94 31.70
C LEU A 168 25.55 8.76 31.06
N ALA A 169 25.25 9.95 31.59
CA ALA A 169 24.25 10.86 31.01
C ALA A 169 24.60 11.20 29.55
N ARG A 170 25.87 11.60 29.30
CA ARG A 170 26.34 11.89 27.93
C ARG A 170 26.32 10.68 27.00
N ALA A 171 26.55 9.47 27.51
CA ALA A 171 26.47 8.26 26.71
C ALA A 171 25.04 8.01 26.21
N TRP A 172 24.04 8.18 27.08
CA TRP A 172 22.63 8.04 26.71
C TRP A 172 22.13 9.18 25.81
N GLU A 173 22.63 10.41 26.00
CA GLU A 173 22.31 11.53 25.11
C GLU A 173 22.81 11.27 23.68
N LYS A 174 24.05 10.79 23.55
CA LYS A 174 24.63 10.42 22.24
C LYS A 174 23.86 9.28 21.57
N ALA A 175 23.38 8.32 22.36
CA ALA A 175 22.51 7.24 21.89
C ALA A 175 21.15 7.78 21.39
N ALA A 176 20.55 8.72 22.11
CA ALA A 176 19.29 9.36 21.71
C ALA A 176 19.43 10.15 20.39
N GLU A 177 20.51 10.90 20.22
CA GLU A 177 20.82 11.56 18.94
C GLU A 177 20.97 10.53 17.82
N GLY A 178 21.69 9.43 18.07
CA GLY A 178 21.84 8.34 17.11
C GLY A 178 20.52 7.71 16.68
N LEU A 179 19.53 7.63 17.57
CA LEU A 179 18.18 7.13 17.29
C LEU A 179 17.33 8.14 16.51
N LEU A 180 17.42 9.45 16.82
CA LEU A 180 16.68 10.50 16.09
C LEU A 180 17.10 10.62 14.63
N TYR A 181 18.38 10.41 14.35
CA TYR A 181 18.92 10.44 12.99
C TYR A 181 19.00 9.05 12.35
N ALA A 182 18.38 8.03 12.95
CA ALA A 182 18.33 6.69 12.41
C ALA A 182 17.19 6.57 11.38
N ASP A 183 17.53 6.39 10.10
CA ASP A 183 16.51 6.12 9.08
C ASP A 183 15.84 4.76 9.34
N PRO A 184 14.50 4.65 9.35
CA PRO A 184 13.82 3.36 9.49
C PRO A 184 14.19 2.42 8.33
N MET A 185 14.59 1.19 8.66
CA MET A 185 15.01 0.17 7.70
C MET A 185 13.94 -0.91 7.69
N GLY A 186 13.38 -1.20 6.52
CA GLY A 186 12.32 -2.20 6.36
C GLY A 186 12.82 -3.61 6.02
N THR A 187 14.11 -3.92 6.24
CA THR A 187 14.73 -5.19 5.79
C THR A 187 14.79 -6.22 6.93
N GLU A 188 14.76 -7.52 6.61
CA GLU A 188 14.80 -8.59 7.62
C GLU A 188 16.05 -8.53 8.52
N GLY A 189 17.21 -8.17 7.95
CA GLY A 189 18.45 -7.97 8.71
C GLY A 189 18.39 -6.76 9.66
N SER A 190 17.53 -5.78 9.38
CA SER A 190 17.30 -4.64 10.27
C SER A 190 16.27 -4.92 11.36
N ALA A 191 15.31 -5.83 11.13
CA ALA A 191 14.30 -6.19 12.11
C ALA A 191 14.91 -6.86 13.37
N SER A 192 15.93 -7.71 13.20
CA SER A 192 16.66 -8.31 14.32
C SER A 192 17.46 -7.28 15.12
N LEU A 193 18.08 -6.32 14.42
CA LEU A 193 18.78 -5.19 15.04
C LEU A 193 17.80 -4.27 15.79
N GLU A 194 16.61 -4.03 15.25
CA GLU A 194 15.56 -3.25 15.91
C GLU A 194 15.03 -3.94 17.17
N GLY A 195 14.85 -5.26 17.14
CA GLY A 195 14.55 -6.04 18.35
C GLY A 195 15.64 -5.95 19.41
N SER A 196 16.92 -6.03 19.00
CA SER A 196 18.05 -5.87 19.94
C SER A 196 18.14 -4.47 20.54
N LEU A 197 17.86 -3.42 19.77
CA LEU A 197 17.79 -2.04 20.26
C LEU A 197 16.67 -1.86 21.29
N ASP A 198 15.48 -2.40 21.01
CA ASP A 198 14.31 -2.34 21.91
C ASP A 198 14.59 -3.04 23.25
N GLN A 199 15.21 -4.23 23.18
CA GLN A 199 15.58 -4.99 24.37
C GLN A 199 16.65 -4.26 25.19
N THR A 200 17.66 -3.67 24.54
CA THR A 200 18.71 -2.89 25.23
C THR A 200 18.13 -1.69 26.00
N LEU A 201 17.16 -0.97 25.40
CA LEU A 201 16.48 0.14 26.05
C LEU A 201 15.59 -0.33 27.21
N THR A 202 14.85 -1.42 27.01
CA THR A 202 13.99 -2.01 28.04
C THR A 202 14.80 -2.45 29.25
N ASP A 203 15.91 -3.17 29.02
CA ASP A 203 16.81 -3.62 30.07
C ASP A 203 17.43 -2.43 30.81
N ALA A 204 17.78 -1.35 30.10
CA ALA A 204 18.34 -0.15 30.72
C ALA A 204 17.30 0.63 31.54
N LEU A 205 16.04 0.71 31.10
CA LEU A 205 14.94 1.37 31.81
C LEU A 205 14.55 0.64 33.10
N ALA A 206 14.75 -0.68 33.15
CA ALA A 206 14.50 -1.50 34.31
C ALA A 206 15.58 -1.38 35.40
N LEU A 207 16.75 -0.80 35.10
CA LEU A 207 17.83 -0.63 36.07
C LEU A 207 17.56 0.54 37.03
N ASP A 208 17.76 0.29 38.32
CA ASP A 208 17.89 1.35 39.33
C ASP A 208 19.34 1.84 39.39
N LEU A 209 19.58 3.08 38.95
CA LEU A 209 20.90 3.70 38.86
C LEU A 209 21.49 4.11 40.22
N GLY A 210 20.82 3.81 41.34
CA GLY A 210 21.31 4.08 42.69
C GLY A 210 22.66 3.42 43.01
N GLY A 211 22.94 2.24 42.46
CA GLY A 211 24.17 1.48 42.74
C GLY A 211 25.24 1.54 41.63
N GLU A 212 26.52 1.48 42.02
CA GLU A 212 27.67 1.51 41.10
C GLU A 212 27.66 0.34 40.09
N GLY A 213 27.22 -0.85 40.53
CA GLY A 213 27.04 -2.01 39.64
C GLY A 213 26.00 -1.77 38.55
N ALA A 214 24.86 -1.17 38.89
CA ALA A 214 23.80 -0.84 37.93
C ALA A 214 24.25 0.26 36.94
N ARG A 215 25.02 1.26 37.41
CA ARG A 215 25.62 2.27 36.53
C ARG A 215 26.61 1.66 35.54
N LYS A 216 27.43 0.70 35.99
CA LYS A 216 28.35 -0.03 35.09
C LYS A 216 27.59 -0.83 34.03
N THR A 217 26.52 -1.53 34.40
CA THR A 217 25.66 -2.25 33.46
C THR A 217 24.98 -1.30 32.49
N SER A 218 24.45 -0.16 32.96
CA SER A 218 23.84 0.86 32.12
C SER A 218 24.82 1.46 31.10
N ARG A 219 26.09 1.68 31.49
CA ARG A 219 27.14 2.10 30.54
C ARG A 219 27.38 1.08 29.45
N LEU A 220 27.43 -0.21 29.80
CA LEU A 220 27.61 -1.28 28.81
C LEU A 220 26.42 -1.31 27.83
N LEU A 221 25.19 -1.18 28.33
CA LEU A 221 24.00 -1.12 27.48
C LEU A 221 24.00 0.10 26.55
N ALA A 222 24.41 1.27 27.03
CA ALA A 222 24.55 2.47 26.20
C ALA A 222 25.60 2.29 25.08
N GLN A 223 26.71 1.61 25.38
CA GLN A 223 27.73 1.26 24.40
C GLN A 223 27.22 0.26 23.37
N THR A 224 26.55 -0.82 23.80
CA THR A 224 25.94 -1.82 22.92
C THR A 224 24.90 -1.20 21.98
N LEU A 225 24.07 -0.29 22.51
CA LEU A 225 23.10 0.44 21.69
C LEU A 225 23.82 1.27 20.60
N SER A 226 24.88 1.99 20.98
CA SER A 226 25.67 2.80 20.05
C SER A 226 26.34 1.95 18.95
N GLU A 227 26.89 0.79 19.31
CA GLU A 227 27.48 -0.15 18.36
C GLU A 227 26.43 -0.71 17.38
N ASN A 228 25.25 -1.06 17.88
CA ASN A 228 24.16 -1.55 17.05
C ASN A 228 23.68 -0.48 16.06
N LEU A 229 23.61 0.78 16.49
CA LEU A 229 23.30 1.91 15.61
C LEU A 229 24.37 2.12 14.52
N LEU A 230 25.66 1.96 14.86
CA LEU A 230 26.75 2.03 13.88
C LEU A 230 26.71 0.88 12.87
N ARG A 231 26.48 -0.36 13.34
CA ARG A 231 26.32 -1.54 12.46
C ARG A 231 25.16 -1.35 11.50
N ARG A 232 24.04 -0.82 11.99
CA ARG A 232 22.88 -0.50 11.18
C ARG A 232 23.19 0.54 10.10
N ARG A 233 23.93 1.60 10.44
CA ARG A 233 24.39 2.61 9.46
C ARG A 233 25.33 2.01 8.41
N ALA A 234 26.18 1.06 8.77
CA ALA A 234 27.05 0.37 7.83
C ALA A 234 26.26 -0.50 6.83
N LEU A 235 25.19 -1.17 7.30
CA LEU A 235 24.29 -1.91 6.42
C LEU A 235 23.57 -0.99 5.42
N LEU A 236 23.08 0.16 5.89
CA LEU A 236 22.46 1.20 5.05
C LEU A 236 23.35 1.66 3.90
N LEU A 237 24.66 1.78 4.13
CA LEU A 237 25.61 2.21 3.11
C LEU A 237 25.97 1.11 2.10
N ARG A 238 25.68 -0.16 2.42
CA ARG A 238 25.99 -1.31 1.56
C ARG A 238 24.85 -1.66 0.60
N GLU A 239 23.61 -1.27 0.95
CA GLU A 239 22.41 -1.51 0.13
C GLU A 239 22.09 -0.37 -0.85
N LYS A 240 22.82 0.77 -0.79
CA LYS A 240 22.76 1.86 -1.77
C LYS A 240 23.79 1.67 -2.88
#